data_AF-A0A968VUJ7-F1
#
_entry.id   AF-A0A968VUJ7-F1
#
_cell.length_a   1.000
_cell.length_b   1.000
_cell.length_c   1.000
_cell.angle_alpha   90.00
_cell.angle_beta   90.00
_cell.angle_gamma   90.00
#
_symmetry.space_group_name_H-M   'P 1'
#
loop_
_entity.id
_entity.type
_entity.pdbx_description
1 polymer ?
#
loop_
_entity_poly.entity_id
_entity_poly.type
_entity_poly.pdbx_seq_one_letter_code
_entity_poly.pdbx_strand_id
1 'polypeptide(L)'
;MYFHVLQTGPWTNLAVIALCCALTFAPLDWLEGSPPSGSLWAMMRRRYESYKDAIVRPFYREHIARLDRQIVLVDTLTALNAGPDAINDLERAL
;
A
#
# COMPACT_ATOMS: atom_id res chain seq x y z
N MET A 1 -3.51 -17.53 3.21
CA MET A 1 -2.71 -18.74 3.00
C MET A 1 -2.27 -18.77 1.54
N TYR A 2 -0.94 -18.73 1.33
CA TYR A 2 -0.22 -18.83 0.05
C TYR A 2 -0.49 -17.79 -1.04
N PHE A 3 0.31 -16.72 -0.96
CA PHE A 3 0.73 -15.93 -2.13
C PHE A 3 1.35 -16.88 -3.18
N HIS A 4 0.58 -17.26 -4.19
CA HIS A 4 1.11 -17.88 -5.41
C HIS A 4 1.70 -16.77 -6.28
N VAL A 5 2.94 -16.39 -5.99
CA VAL A 5 3.73 -15.50 -6.86
C VAL A 5 4.73 -16.35 -7.63
N LEU A 6 4.39 -16.55 -8.91
CA LEU A 6 5.29 -16.54 -10.06
C LEU A 6 6.50 -17.52 -10.03
N GLN A 7 6.27 -18.73 -10.54
CA GLN A 7 7.20 -19.36 -11.49
C GLN A 7 7.02 -18.60 -12.84
N THR A 8 7.99 -18.17 -13.66
CA THR A 8 9.40 -18.52 -13.94
C THR A 8 10.04 -17.36 -14.76
N GLY A 9 11.33 -17.02 -14.56
CA GLY A 9 12.08 -16.08 -15.44
C GLY A 9 13.18 -15.26 -14.74
N PRO A 10 14.25 -14.81 -15.43
CA PRO A 10 15.63 -14.73 -14.93
C PRO A 10 15.82 -13.66 -13.85
N TRP A 11 15.89 -14.15 -12.63
CA TRP A 11 16.22 -13.48 -11.38
C TRP A 11 17.45 -12.57 -11.52
N THR A 12 17.24 -11.25 -11.44
CA THR A 12 18.17 -10.19 -10.94
C THR A 12 17.74 -8.77 -11.38
N ASN A 13 16.45 -8.51 -11.61
CA ASN A 13 16.06 -7.11 -11.77
C ASN A 13 16.13 -6.42 -10.39
N LEU A 14 17.13 -5.55 -10.21
CA LEU A 14 17.29 -4.71 -9.01
C LEU A 14 16.00 -3.99 -8.65
N ALA A 15 15.16 -3.65 -9.64
CA ALA A 15 13.85 -3.08 -9.40
C ALA A 15 12.95 -4.00 -8.57
N VAL A 16 12.86 -5.30 -8.90
CA VAL A 16 12.02 -6.26 -8.17
C VAL A 16 12.56 -6.53 -6.77
N ILE A 17 13.88 -6.61 -6.59
CA ILE A 17 14.49 -6.80 -5.27
C ILE A 17 14.33 -5.54 -4.41
N ALA A 18 14.52 -4.35 -4.98
CA ALA A 18 14.28 -3.08 -4.30
C ALA A 18 12.80 -2.93 -3.92
N LEU A 19 11.88 -3.27 -4.83
CA LEU A 19 10.45 -3.37 -4.57
C LEU A 19 10.15 -4.37 -3.44
N CYS A 20 10.76 -5.56 -3.46
CA CYS A 20 10.54 -6.57 -2.43
C CYS A 20 11.03 -6.08 -1.05
N CYS A 21 12.20 -5.44 -0.97
CA CYS A 21 12.71 -4.83 0.26
C CYS A 21 11.83 -3.67 0.75
N ALA A 22 11.30 -2.85 -0.16
CA ALA A 22 10.40 -1.76 0.18
C ALA A 22 8.99 -2.27 0.55
N LEU A 23 8.54 -3.41 0.05
CA LEU A 23 7.23 -4.01 0.31
C LEU A 23 7.24 -4.98 1.49
N THR A 24 8.41 -5.32 2.05
CA THR A 24 8.53 -6.19 3.24
C THR A 24 8.44 -5.36 4.52
N PHE A 25 7.28 -4.76 4.79
CA PHE A 25 6.97 -4.17 6.09
C PHE A 25 5.54 -4.49 6.50
N ALA A 26 5.25 -4.38 7.79
CA ALA A 26 3.91 -4.56 8.34
C ALA A 26 3.58 -3.37 9.26
N PRO A 27 2.30 -3.01 9.38
CA PRO A 27 1.89 -2.05 10.40
C PRO A 27 2.26 -2.61 11.78
N LEU A 28 2.91 -1.78 12.59
CA LEU A 28 3.16 -2.07 14.00
C LEU A 28 2.13 -1.27 14.78
N ASP A 29 1.27 -1.97 15.52
CA ASP A 29 0.21 -1.33 16.29
C ASP A 29 0.78 -0.48 17.42
N TRP A 30 0.17 0.70 17.62
CA TRP A 30 0.21 1.48 18.85
C TRP A 30 1.61 1.68 19.48
N LEU A 31 2.53 2.29 18.71
CA LEU A 31 3.82 2.72 19.24
C LEU A 31 3.85 4.25 19.32
N GLU A 32 3.66 4.78 20.52
CA GLU A 32 3.81 6.21 20.81
C GLU A 32 5.29 6.58 20.99
N GLY A 33 5.69 7.75 20.49
CA GLY A 33 7.05 8.27 20.63
C GLY A 33 7.94 8.08 19.39
N SER A 34 9.25 8.10 19.60
CA SER A 34 10.25 7.99 18.52
C SER A 34 10.89 6.60 18.50
N PRO A 35 11.04 5.96 17.31
CA PRO A 35 11.65 4.64 17.21
C PRO A 35 13.10 4.64 17.68
N PRO A 36 13.46 3.78 18.66
CA PRO A 36 14.86 3.62 19.06
C PRO A 36 15.72 3.21 17.87
N SER A 37 16.93 3.78 17.77
CA SER A 37 17.85 3.45 16.68
C SER A 37 18.18 1.96 16.66
N GLY A 38 18.19 1.34 15.48
CA GLY A 38 18.45 -0.09 15.30
C GLY A 38 17.29 -1.02 15.67
N SER A 39 16.18 -0.49 16.22
CA SER A 39 15.00 -1.30 16.53
C SER A 39 14.27 -1.80 15.28
N LEU A 40 13.49 -2.86 15.43
CA LEU A 40 12.55 -3.33 14.41
C LEU A 40 11.60 -2.20 13.97
N TRP A 41 11.15 -1.37 14.91
CA TRP A 41 10.30 -0.22 14.61
C TRP A 41 10.99 0.80 13.69
N ALA A 42 12.24 1.17 14.00
CA ALA A 42 13.04 2.04 13.14
C ALA A 42 13.22 1.44 11.74
N MET A 43 13.43 0.12 11.65
CA MET A 43 13.55 -0.58 10.37
C MET A 43 12.24 -0.57 9.57
N MET A 44 11.10 -0.89 10.20
CA MET A 44 9.78 -0.90 9.54
C MET A 44 9.40 0.51 9.07
N ARG A 45 9.64 1.53 9.91
CA ARG A 45 9.42 2.94 9.53
C ARG A 45 10.26 3.35 8.32
N ARG A 46 11.54 2.98 8.30
CA ARG A 46 12.42 3.27 7.16
C ARG A 46 11.92 2.61 5.87
N ARG A 47 11.48 1.35 5.95
CA ARG A 47 10.92 0.62 4.78
C ARG A 47 9.63 1.29 4.27
N TYR A 48 8.75 1.71 5.17
CA TYR A 48 7.55 2.45 4.81
C TYR A 48 7.84 3.78 4.10
N GLU A 49 8.80 4.56 4.61
CA GLU A 49 9.21 5.81 3.94
C GLU A 49 9.83 5.54 2.56
N SER A 50 10.66 4.49 2.44
CA SER A 50 11.21 4.08 1.14
C SER A 50 10.11 3.65 0.15
N TYR A 51 9.08 2.94 0.61
CA TYR A 51 7.92 2.59 -0.22
C TYR A 51 7.17 3.84 -0.71
N LYS A 52 6.95 4.82 0.16
CA LYS A 52 6.33 6.10 -0.23
C LYS A 52 7.13 6.80 -1.32
N ASP A 53 8.45 6.89 -1.15
CA ASP A 53 9.31 7.64 -2.07
C ASP A 53 9.54 6.93 -3.40
N ALA A 54 9.66 5.61 -3.39
CA ALA A 54 9.91 4.81 -4.58
C ALA A 54 8.64 4.51 -5.38
N ILE A 55 7.50 4.34 -4.71
CA ILE A 55 6.27 3.83 -5.34
C ILE A 55 5.15 4.86 -5.31
N VAL A 56 4.78 5.36 -4.14
CA VAL A 56 3.60 6.23 -3.98
C VAL A 56 3.80 7.58 -4.67
N ARG A 57 4.91 8.28 -4.40
CA ARG A 57 5.17 9.60 -5.00
C ARG A 57 5.33 9.55 -6.52
N PRO A 58 6.11 8.62 -7.11
CA PRO A 58 6.25 8.55 -8.56
C PRO A 58 4.93 8.15 -9.23
N PHE A 59 4.19 7.18 -8.68
CA PHE A 59 2.87 6.80 -9.19
C PHE A 59 1.93 8.00 -9.28
N TYR A 60 1.82 8.77 -8.18
CA TYR A 60 0.96 9.94 -8.16
C TYR A 60 1.39 10.99 -9.19
N ARG A 61 2.69 11.31 -9.27
CA ARG A 61 3.20 12.32 -10.19
C ARG A 61 3.05 11.91 -11.66
N GLU A 62 3.27 10.64 -11.98
CA GLU A 62 3.33 10.17 -13.37
C GLU A 62 1.96 9.80 -13.93
N HIS A 63 1.04 9.35 -13.08
CA HIS A 63 -0.26 8.85 -13.51
C HIS A 63 -1.38 9.79 -13.06
N ILE A 64 -1.48 10.07 -11.76
CA ILE A 64 -2.63 10.80 -11.20
C ILE A 64 -2.56 12.30 -11.49
N ALA A 65 -1.39 12.92 -11.36
CA ALA A 65 -1.23 14.36 -11.56
C ALA A 65 -1.49 14.82 -13.01
N ARG A 66 -1.57 13.88 -13.96
CA ARG A 66 -1.88 14.14 -15.37
C ARG A 66 -3.35 13.91 -15.73
N LEU A 67 -4.17 13.48 -14.78
CA LEU A 67 -5.60 13.27 -15.02
C LEU A 67 -6.32 14.62 -14.98
N ASP A 68 -6.82 15.06 -16.14
CA ASP A 68 -7.63 16.28 -16.23
C ASP A 68 -9.04 16.09 -15.62
N ARG A 69 -9.54 14.84 -15.63
CA ARG A 69 -10.84 14.44 -15.07
C ARG A 69 -10.76 13.00 -14.56
N GLN A 70 -11.38 12.74 -13.42
CA GLN A 70 -11.46 11.41 -12.81
C GLN A 70 -12.92 11.09 -12.47
N ILE A 71 -13.37 9.88 -12.82
CA ILE A 71 -14.67 9.34 -12.41
C ILE A 71 -14.39 8.16 -11.50
N VAL A 72 -14.97 8.18 -10.30
CA VAL A 72 -14.89 7.07 -9.34
C VAL A 72 -16.20 6.29 -9.41
N LEU A 73 -16.13 5.04 -9.84
CA LEU A 73 -17.29 4.16 -9.89
C LEU A 73 -17.49 3.48 -8.54
N VAL A 74 -18.72 3.55 -8.02
CA VAL A 74 -19.09 3.02 -6.71
C VAL A 74 -20.19 1.98 -6.90
N ASP A 75 -19.98 0.77 -6.39
CA ASP A 75 -21.03 -0.26 -6.35
C ASP A 75 -21.83 -0.15 -5.04
N THR A 76 -22.93 0.59 -5.12
CA THR A 76 -23.83 0.79 -3.97
C THR A 76 -24.77 -0.39 -3.74
N LEU A 77 -25.06 -1.19 -4.77
CA LEU A 77 -26.02 -2.30 -4.67
C LEU A 77 -25.43 -3.43 -3.82
N THR A 78 -24.14 -3.73 -4.00
CA THR A 78 -23.45 -4.73 -3.17
C THR A 78 -23.35 -4.27 -1.72
N ALA A 79 -23.05 -2.99 -1.46
CA ALA A 79 -22.99 -2.46 -0.10
C ALA A 79 -24.36 -2.47 0.61
N LEU A 80 -25.44 -2.10 -0.08
CA LEU A 80 -26.79 -2.14 0.46
C LEU A 80 -27.22 -3.56 0.84
N ASN A 81 -26.88 -4.56 0.02
CA ASN A 81 -27.19 -5.96 0.30
C ASN A 81 -26.37 -6.54 1.45
N ALA A 82 -25.17 -6.02 1.70
CA ALA A 82 -24.28 -6.47 2.77
C ALA A 82 -24.63 -5.89 4.16
N GLY A 83 -25.54 -4.90 4.20
CA GLY A 83 -26.07 -4.33 5.44
C GLY A 83 -25.35 -3.07 5.93
N PRO A 84 -25.76 -2.52 7.09
CA PRO A 84 -25.37 -1.19 7.55
C PRO A 84 -23.85 -1.00 7.73
N ASP A 85 -23.14 -2.03 8.16
CA ASP A 85 -21.68 -1.95 8.37
C ASP A 85 -20.92 -1.77 7.05
N ALA A 86 -21.37 -2.44 5.98
CA ALA A 86 -20.77 -2.32 4.66
C ALA A 86 -21.05 -0.95 4.02
N ILE A 87 -22.20 -0.35 4.32
CA ILE A 87 -22.51 1.03 3.89
C ILE A 87 -21.61 2.02 4.64
N ASN A 88 -21.47 1.88 5.96
CA ASN A 88 -20.60 2.75 6.76
C ASN A 88 -19.13 2.65 6.33
N ASP A 89 -18.66 1.45 5.94
CA ASP A 89 -17.31 1.27 5.41
C ASP A 89 -17.16 1.92 4.03
N LEU A 90 -18.17 1.79 3.16
CA LEU A 90 -18.21 2.48 1.87
C LEU A 90 -18.16 4.01 2.03
N GLU A 91 -18.92 4.56 2.99
CA GLU A 91 -18.91 5.99 3.31
C GLU A 91 -17.56 6.50 3.83
N ARG A 92 -16.80 5.66 4.57
CA ARG A 92 -15.46 6.01 5.05
C ARG A 92 -14.38 5.94 3.97
N ALA A 93 -14.61 5.14 2.93
CA ALA A 93 -13.65 4.90 1.86
C ALA A 93 -13.73 5.93 0.71
N LEU A 94 -14.85 6.67 0.61
CA LEU A 94 -15.06 7.75 -0.36
C LEU A 94 -14.58 9.11 0.17
#